data_AF-A0A8T4KX28-F1
#
_entry.id   AF-A0A8T4KX28-F1
#
_cell.length_a   1.000
_cell.length_b   1.000
_cell.length_c   1.000
_cell.angle_alpha   90.00
_cell.angle_beta   90.00
_cell.angle_gamma   90.00
#
_symmetry.space_group_name_H-M   'P 1'
#
loop_
_entity.id
_entity.type
_entity.pdbx_description
1 polymer ?
#
loop_
_entity_poly.entity_id
_entity_poly.type
_entity_poly.pdbx_seq_one_letter_code
_entity_poly.pdbx_strand_id
1 'polypeptide(L)'
;MKAVFDLKEVSQSWSKPTEPKRITAKEVIAEEGEQFDLTEKSEPMFRFLRCNSDKALIEYNRAYTLKGYEQPLSRTIWIELKQTIEFSSLWNSNGLTKKLTLKKLESE
;
A
#
# COMPACT_ATOMS: atom_id res chain seq x y z
N MET A 1 -16.80 -2.81 -10.38
CA MET A 1 -15.55 -3.61 -10.48
C MET A 1 -14.89 -3.62 -9.12
N LYS A 2 -14.37 -4.77 -8.71
CA LYS A 2 -13.65 -4.97 -7.45
C LYS A 2 -12.21 -5.33 -7.73
N ALA A 3 -11.30 -4.93 -6.85
CA ALA A 3 -9.90 -5.30 -6.91
C ALA A 3 -9.50 -6.03 -5.62
N VAL A 4 -8.79 -7.14 -5.77
CA VAL A 4 -8.24 -7.93 -4.66
C VAL A 4 -6.77 -7.59 -4.52
N PHE A 5 -6.39 -7.05 -3.36
CA PHE A 5 -5.03 -6.67 -3.02
C PHE A 5 -4.48 -7.57 -1.92
N ASP A 6 -3.22 -7.96 -2.08
CA ASP A 6 -2.43 -8.50 -0.98
C ASP A 6 -1.60 -7.37 -0.37
N LEU A 7 -1.91 -7.05 0.88
CA LEU A 7 -1.23 -6.01 1.64
C LEU A 7 -0.34 -6.64 2.70
N LYS A 8 0.96 -6.48 2.51
CA LYS A 8 1.99 -6.94 3.42
C LYS A 8 2.66 -5.77 4.12
N GLU A 9 2.61 -5.74 5.44
CA GLU A 9 3.33 -4.76 6.25
C GLU A 9 4.58 -5.40 6.85
N VAL A 10 5.68 -4.66 6.80
CA VAL A 10 6.96 -5.00 7.38
C VAL A 10 7.37 -3.86 8.29
N SER A 11 7.45 -4.13 9.60
CA SER A 11 7.88 -3.17 10.60
C SER A 11 9.19 -3.61 11.25
N GLN A 12 10.09 -2.66 11.47
CA GLN A 12 11.34 -2.84 12.19
C GLN A 12 11.55 -1.69 13.19
N SER A 13 11.83 -2.04 14.44
CA SER A 13 12.18 -1.06 15.47
C SER A 13 13.61 -0.58 15.28
N TRP A 14 13.84 0.73 15.29
CA TRP A 14 15.20 1.29 15.25
C TRP A 14 15.87 1.25 16.61
N SER A 15 15.09 1.24 17.70
CA SER A 15 15.63 1.16 19.06
C SER A 15 16.18 -0.23 19.40
N LYS A 16 15.76 -1.26 18.64
CA LYS A 16 16.21 -2.64 18.80
C LYS A 16 16.43 -3.30 17.44
N PRO A 17 17.52 -2.94 16.73
CA PRO A 17 17.75 -3.41 15.37
C PRO A 17 18.02 -4.92 15.26
N THR A 18 18.33 -5.58 16.39
CA THR A 18 18.50 -7.04 16.49
C THR A 18 17.17 -7.80 16.62
N GLU A 19 16.05 -7.12 16.91
CA GLU A 19 14.74 -7.78 16.93
C GLU A 19 14.33 -8.16 15.49
N PRO A 20 13.75 -9.36 15.31
CA PRO A 20 13.28 -9.80 14.01
C PRO A 20 12.21 -8.86 13.47
N LYS A 21 12.23 -8.63 12.15
CA LYS A 21 11.21 -7.83 11.46
C LYS A 21 9.84 -8.45 11.71
N ARG A 22 8.88 -7.64 12.12
CA ARG A 22 7.49 -8.09 12.22
C ARG A 22 6.85 -7.97 10.85
N ILE A 23 6.23 -9.05 10.40
CA ILE A 23 5.58 -9.13 9.10
C ILE A 23 4.12 -9.51 9.33
N THR A 24 3.22 -8.70 8.80
CA THR A 24 1.78 -9.01 8.76
C THR A 24 1.33 -8.97 7.30
N ALA A 25 0.40 -9.84 6.93
CA ALA A 25 -0.17 -9.88 5.59
C ALA A 25 -1.69 -10.04 5.72
N LYS A 26 -2.43 -9.34 4.87
CA LYS A 26 -3.88 -9.48 4.77
C LYS A 26 -4.31 -9.28 3.32
N GLU A 27 -5.34 -10.00 2.94
CA GLU A 27 -6.04 -9.77 1.69
C GLU A 27 -7.12 -8.72 1.90
N VAL A 28 -7.25 -7.80 0.94
CA VAL A 28 -8.22 -6.71 0.96
C VAL A 28 -8.97 -6.72 -0.36
N ILE A 29 -10.29 -6.78 -0.29
CA ILE A 29 -11.17 -6.58 -1.44
C ILE A 29 -11.65 -5.15 -1.34
N ALA A 30 -11.44 -4.35 -2.39
CA ALA A 30 -11.87 -2.96 -2.44
C ALA A 30 -12.70 -2.67 -3.69
N GLU A 31 -13.76 -1.90 -3.51
CA GLU A 31 -14.59 -1.34 -4.57
C GLU A 31 -14.09 0.03 -5.03
N GLU A 32 -14.46 0.43 -6.25
CA GLU A 32 -14.08 1.73 -6.79
C GLU A 32 -14.55 2.87 -5.88
N GLY A 33 -13.61 3.72 -5.47
CA GLY A 33 -13.83 4.81 -4.53
C GLY A 33 -13.58 4.45 -3.06
N GLU A 34 -13.48 3.15 -2.73
CA GLU A 34 -13.32 2.66 -1.36
C GLU A 34 -11.92 2.93 -0.80
N GLN A 35 -11.89 3.26 0.48
CA GLN A 35 -10.68 3.45 1.27
C GLN A 35 -10.37 2.19 2.06
N PHE A 36 -9.10 1.81 2.12
CA PHE A 36 -8.69 0.63 2.85
C PHE A 36 -7.33 0.81 3.50
N ASP A 37 -7.13 0.03 4.57
CA ASP A 37 -6.00 0.12 5.47
C ASP A 37 -5.87 1.48 6.18
N LEU A 38 -5.28 1.47 7.37
CA LEU A 38 -5.09 2.69 8.16
C LEU A 38 -3.61 2.91 8.42
N THR A 39 -3.24 4.19 8.44
CA THR A 39 -1.96 4.65 8.96
C THR A 39 -1.97 4.58 10.49
N GLU A 40 -0.80 4.76 11.12
CA GLU A 40 -0.70 4.85 12.59
C GLU A 40 -1.53 5.99 13.20
N LYS A 41 -1.86 7.02 12.40
CA LYS A 41 -2.71 8.15 12.80
C LYS A 41 -4.19 7.89 12.53
N SER A 42 -4.58 6.66 12.21
CA SER A 42 -5.95 6.26 11.85
C SER A 42 -6.50 6.98 10.62
N GLU A 43 -5.63 7.55 9.78
CA GLU A 43 -6.02 8.07 8.46
C GLU A 43 -6.01 6.93 7.43
N PRO A 44 -6.90 6.95 6.43
CA PRO A 44 -6.85 6.03 5.30
C PRO A 44 -5.48 6.01 4.62
N MET A 45 -4.94 4.81 4.42
CA MET A 45 -3.64 4.64 3.75
C MET A 45 -3.79 4.57 2.24
N PHE A 46 -4.78 3.82 1.74
CA PHE A 46 -5.03 3.63 0.32
C PHE A 46 -6.47 3.95 -0.03
N ARG A 47 -6.67 4.39 -1.27
CA ARG A 47 -7.98 4.51 -1.89
C ARG A 47 -7.93 3.89 -3.28
N PHE A 48 -8.86 2.98 -3.57
CA PHE A 48 -9.00 2.43 -4.90
C PHE A 48 -9.76 3.44 -5.76
N LEU A 49 -9.16 3.93 -6.84
CA LEU A 49 -9.76 4.98 -7.66
C LEU A 49 -10.49 4.45 -8.88
N ARG A 50 -9.92 3.47 -9.58
CA ARG A 50 -10.48 2.82 -10.77
C ARG A 50 -9.57 1.69 -11.22
N CYS A 51 -10.07 0.79 -12.05
CA CYS A 51 -9.25 -0.21 -12.75
C CYS A 51 -9.52 -0.22 -14.26
N ASN A 52 -8.60 -0.81 -15.00
CA ASN A 52 -8.79 -1.23 -16.38
C ASN A 52 -8.61 -2.77 -16.45
N SER A 53 -8.34 -3.33 -17.63
CA SER A 53 -8.24 -4.79 -17.83
C SER A 53 -7.16 -5.48 -17.00
N ASP A 54 -6.07 -4.78 -16.69
CA ASP A 54 -4.83 -5.37 -16.17
C ASP A 54 -4.19 -4.56 -15.03
N LYS A 55 -4.72 -3.38 -14.70
CA LYS A 55 -4.13 -2.46 -13.71
C LYS A 55 -5.21 -1.84 -12.83
N ALA A 56 -4.82 -1.50 -11.60
CA ALA A 56 -5.61 -0.73 -10.66
C ALA A 56 -4.93 0.60 -10.36
N LEU A 57 -5.67 1.70 -10.44
CA LEU A 57 -5.22 3.01 -10.01
C LEU A 57 -5.52 3.16 -8.53
N ILE A 58 -4.46 3.34 -7.74
CA ILE A 58 -4.53 3.54 -6.30
C ILE A 58 -4.03 4.94 -5.96
N GLU A 59 -4.74 5.62 -5.07
CA GLU A 59 -4.24 6.78 -4.35
C GLU A 59 -3.69 6.34 -2.98
N TYR A 60 -2.60 6.95 -2.54
CA TYR A 60 -1.97 6.62 -1.25
C TYR A 60 -1.68 7.86 -0.40
N ASN A 61 -1.69 7.68 0.93
CA ASN A 61 -1.54 8.76 1.89
C ASN A 61 -0.16 9.44 1.81
N ARG A 62 -0.15 10.77 1.98
CA ARG A 62 1.04 11.63 1.97
C ARG A 62 2.10 11.29 3.02
N ALA A 63 1.73 10.57 4.09
CA ALA A 63 2.64 10.14 5.14
C ALA A 63 3.64 9.07 4.67
N TYR A 64 3.41 8.50 3.49
CA TYR A 64 4.24 7.46 2.90
C TYR A 64 4.78 7.91 1.56
N THR A 65 5.84 7.27 1.08
CA THR A 65 6.35 7.48 -0.27
C THR A 65 6.63 6.16 -0.97
N LEU A 66 6.64 6.18 -2.30
CA LEU A 66 7.07 5.04 -3.10
C LEU A 66 8.57 4.82 -2.89
N LYS A 67 8.96 3.58 -2.65
CA LYS A 67 10.38 3.25 -2.52
C LYS A 67 11.12 3.59 -3.83
N GLY A 68 12.18 4.39 -3.71
CA GLY A 68 12.94 4.92 -4.85
C GLY A 68 12.49 6.30 -5.35
N TYR A 69 11.41 6.86 -4.79
CA TYR A 69 10.94 8.21 -5.11
C TYR A 69 10.75 9.00 -3.81
N GLU A 70 11.66 9.91 -3.49
CA GLU A 70 11.57 10.72 -2.25
C GLU A 70 10.47 11.79 -2.34
N GLN A 71 10.16 12.28 -3.56
CA GLN A 71 9.15 13.30 -3.81
C GLN A 71 8.29 12.95 -5.03
N PRO A 72 7.24 12.14 -4.85
CA PRO A 72 6.37 11.78 -5.96
C PRO A 72 5.53 13.00 -6.38
N LEU A 73 5.57 13.34 -7.68
CA LEU A 73 4.79 14.42 -8.28
C LEU A 73 3.26 14.20 -8.16
N SER A 74 2.84 12.95 -8.05
CA SER A 74 1.45 12.53 -7.84
C SER A 74 1.37 11.43 -6.78
N ARG A 75 0.29 11.43 -6.00
CA ARG A 75 -0.02 10.39 -5.01
C ARG A 75 -0.91 9.28 -5.56
N THR A 76 -0.97 9.17 -6.89
CA THR A 76 -1.67 8.11 -7.60
C THR A 76 -0.67 7.24 -8.35
N ILE A 77 -0.90 5.93 -8.35
CA ILE A 77 -0.07 4.97 -9.06
C ILE A 77 -0.92 3.86 -9.67
N TRP A 78 -0.58 3.47 -10.89
CA TRP A 78 -1.09 2.26 -11.50
C TRP A 78 -0.30 1.06 -11.00
N ILE A 79 -1.02 0.06 -10.49
CA ILE A 79 -0.46 -1.23 -10.06
C ILE A 79 -0.94 -2.28 -11.06
N GLU A 80 -0.02 -2.92 -11.75
CA GLU A 80 -0.31 -4.00 -12.69
C GLU A 80 -0.65 -5.30 -11.97
N LEU A 81 -1.38 -6.19 -12.63
CA LEU A 81 -1.71 -7.50 -12.10
C LEU A 81 -0.42 -8.27 -11.73
N LYS A 82 -0.37 -8.79 -10.50
CA LYS A 82 0.79 -9.44 -9.87
C LYS A 82 1.99 -8.53 -9.60
N GLN A 83 1.90 -7.23 -9.87
CA GLN A 83 2.94 -6.27 -9.52
C GLN A 83 2.85 -5.94 -8.04
N THR A 84 4.00 -5.97 -7.37
CA THR A 84 4.16 -5.49 -6.00
C THR A 84 4.77 -4.10 -6.00
N ILE A 85 4.10 -3.16 -5.34
CA ILE A 85 4.62 -1.82 -5.09
C ILE A 85 4.96 -1.68 -3.60
N GLU A 86 6.11 -1.09 -3.30
CA GLU A 86 6.57 -0.85 -1.93
C GLU A 86 6.43 0.63 -1.55
N PHE A 87 5.80 0.86 -0.40
CA PHE A 87 5.60 2.17 0.21
C PHE A 87 6.35 2.22 1.55
N SER A 88 7.10 3.27 1.80
CA SER A 88 7.82 3.49 3.05
C SER A 88 7.29 4.72 3.77
N SER A 89 7.11 4.63 5.09
CA SER A 89 6.73 5.80 5.89
C SER A 89 7.84 6.85 5.87
N LEU A 90 7.47 8.12 5.69
CA LEU A 90 8.40 9.24 5.67
C LEU A 90 8.76 9.76 7.07
N TRP A 91 7.90 9.53 8.06
CA TRP A 91 7.93 10.28 9.33
C TRP A 91 7.99 9.41 10.58
N ASN A 92 8.14 8.09 10.44
CA ASN A 92 8.08 7.19 11.58
C ASN A 92 9.47 6.95 12.20
N SER A 93 9.51 6.94 13.54
CA SER A 93 10.65 6.49 14.35
C SER A 93 10.95 4.99 14.16
N ASN A 94 10.02 4.26 13.56
CA ASN A 94 10.15 2.86 13.16
C ASN A 94 10.16 2.72 11.63
N GLY A 95 10.98 1.81 11.11
CA GLY A 95 11.05 1.53 9.68
C GLY A 95 9.80 0.76 9.29
N LEU A 96 8.80 1.45 8.75
CA LEU A 96 7.53 0.85 8.32
C LEU A 96 7.47 0.83 6.79
N THR A 97 7.37 -0.37 6.23
CA THR A 97 7.18 -0.58 4.79
C THR A 97 5.89 -1.37 4.56
N LYS A 98 5.01 -0.85 3.72
CA LYS A 98 3.82 -1.55 3.22
C LYS A 98 4.05 -1.96 1.78
N LYS A 99 3.78 -3.21 1.44
CA LYS A 99 3.83 -3.73 0.08
C LYS A 99 2.41 -4.05 -0.37
N LEU A 100 2.00 -3.46 -1.46
CA LEU A 100 0.67 -3.67 -2.05
C LEU A 100 0.84 -4.43 -3.36
N THR A 101 0.16 -5.57 -3.48
CA THR A 101 0.19 -6.39 -4.70
C THR A 101 -1.23 -6.55 -5.23
N LEU A 102 -1.45 -6.21 -6.50
CA LEU A 102 -2.73 -6.49 -7.15
C LEU A 102 -2.81 -7.98 -7.49
N LYS A 103 -3.68 -8.74 -6.82
CA LYS A 103 -3.84 -10.17 -7.06
C LYS A 103 -4.84 -10.48 -8.17
N LYS A 104 -5.98 -9.79 -8.16
CA LYS A 104 -7.10 -10.08 -9.06
C LYS A 104 -7.92 -8.82 -9.29
N LEU A 105 -8.48 -8.73 -10.50
CA LEU A 105 -9.55 -7.79 -10.85
C LEU A 105 -10.81 -8.60 -11.09
N GLU A 106 -11.90 -8.19 -10.45
CA GLU A 106 -13.21 -8.81 -10.59
C GLU A 106 -14.15 -7.81 -11.27
N SER A 107 -14.46 -8.13 -12.52
CA SER A 107 -15.63 -7.58 -13.22
C SER A 107 -16.84 -8.39 -12.75
N GLU A 108 -17.85 -7.71 -12.21
CA GLU A 108 -19.19 -8.32 -12.11
C GLU A 108 -19.71 -8.68 -13.51
#